data_AF-A0A6I1HJE0-F1
#
_entry.id   AF-A0A6I1HJE0-F1
#
_cell.length_a   1.000
_cell.length_b   1.000
_cell.length_c   1.000
_cell.angle_alpha   90.00
_cell.angle_beta   90.00
_cell.angle_gamma   90.00
#
_symmetry.space_group_name_H-M   'P 1'
#
loop_
_entity.id
_entity.type
_entity.pdbx_description
1 polymer ?
#
loop_
_entity_poly.entity_id
_entity_poly.type
_entity_poly.pdbx_seq_one_letter_code
_entity_poly.pdbx_strand_id
1 'polypeptide(L)' 'MTANANNGQSLINNQGQLVGGQLQLNVANLNNASGEIVQTGSGDTVITTGKLDNTAGRVAANSANLA' A
#
# COMPACT_ATOMS: atom_id res chain seq x y z
N MET A 1 -7.56 6.87 1.85
CA MET A 1 -8.02 5.80 0.93
C MET A 1 -7.91 4.51 1.71
N THR A 2 -9.00 3.76 1.81
CA THR A 2 -9.05 2.49 2.54
C THR A 2 -9.36 1.39 1.53
N ALA A 3 -8.42 0.47 1.34
CA ALA A 3 -8.59 -0.72 0.52
C ALA A 3 -8.66 -1.93 1.45
N ASN A 4 -9.88 -2.39 1.71
CA ASN A 4 -10.14 -3.60 2.49
C ASN A 4 -10.53 -4.72 1.53
N ALA A 5 -9.61 -5.66 1.32
CA ALA A 5 -9.79 -6.79 0.42
C ALA A 5 -9.69 -8.11 1.21
N ASN A 6 -10.78 -8.87 1.26
CA ASN A 6 -10.91 -10.08 2.08
C ASN A 6 -10.10 -11.27 1.51
N ASN A 7 -9.97 -12.34 2.32
CA ASN A 7 -9.20 -13.58 2.05
C ASN A 7 -9.04 -13.94 0.56
N GLY A 8 -7.87 -13.66 0.00
CA GLY A 8 -7.47 -14.04 -1.36
C GLY A 8 -7.35 -12.89 -2.35
N GLN A 9 -7.79 -11.67 -2.00
CA GLN A 9 -7.72 -10.54 -2.92
C GLN A 9 -6.32 -9.92 -2.97
N SER A 10 -5.84 -9.71 -4.19
CA SER A 10 -4.55 -9.11 -4.48
C SER A 10 -4.73 -7.67 -4.94
N LEU A 11 -4.06 -6.72 -4.28
CA LEU A 11 -3.95 -5.35 -4.78
C LEU A 11 -2.79 -5.29 -5.77
N ILE A 12 -3.08 -4.99 -7.03
CA ILE A 12 -2.09 -4.88 -8.10
C ILE A 12 -1.96 -3.40 -8.46
N ASN A 13 -0.78 -2.85 -8.20
CA ASN A 13 -0.35 -1.51 -8.54
C ASN A 13 0.92 -1.58 -9.38
N ASN A 14 0.82 -2.16 -10.58
CA ASN A 14 1.97 -2.31 -11.46
C ASN A 14 2.03 -1.15 -12.44
N GLN A 15 3.14 -0.40 -12.44
CA GLN A 15 3.28 0.85 -13.21
C GLN A 15 2.21 1.91 -12.88
N GLY A 16 1.48 1.73 -11.78
CA GLY A 16 0.44 2.63 -11.30
C GLY A 16 0.92 3.50 -10.14
N GLN A 17 0.12 4.51 -9.80
CA GLN A 17 0.39 5.38 -8.66
C GLN A 17 -0.80 5.39 -7.70
N LEU A 18 -0.57 5.04 -6.44
CA LEU A 18 -1.50 5.11 -5.33
C LEU A 18 -1.06 6.24 -4.41
N VAL A 19 -1.68 7.41 -4.54
CA VAL A 19 -1.42 8.56 -3.67
C VAL A 19 -2.62 8.81 -2.76
N GLY A 20 -2.38 8.94 -1.46
CA GLY A 20 -3.45 9.24 -0.51
C GLY A 20 -2.94 9.94 0.74
N GLY A 21 -3.76 10.82 1.31
CA GLY A 21 -3.45 11.47 2.59
C GLY A 21 -3.30 10.46 3.74
N GLN A 22 -4.05 9.36 3.73
CA GLN A 22 -3.82 8.19 4.57
C GLN A 22 -4.08 6.92 3.77
N LEU A 23 -3.28 5.88 4.03
CA LEU A 23 -3.41 4.58 3.39
C LEU A 23 -3.67 3.52 4.45
N GLN A 24 -4.80 2.84 4.29
CA GLN A 24 -5.11 1.64 5.05
C GLN A 24 -5.36 0.52 4.05
N LEU A 25 -4.38 -0.37 3.90
CA LEU A 25 -4.39 -1.48 2.96
C LEU A 25 -4.49 -2.77 3.77
N ASN A 26 -5.57 -3.52 3.62
CA ASN A 26 -5.73 -4.85 4.19
C ASN A 26 -6.02 -5.81 3.05
N VAL A 27 -4.99 -6.49 2.54
CA VAL A 27 -5.08 -7.32 1.32
C VAL A 27 -4.24 -8.58 1.46
N ALA A 28 -4.66 -9.70 0.89
CA ALA A 28 -3.91 -10.95 1.00
C ALA A 28 -2.53 -10.88 0.31
N ASN A 29 -2.49 -10.28 -0.88
CA ASN A 29 -1.24 -9.97 -1.57
C ASN A 29 -1.24 -8.51 -2.04
N LEU A 30 -0.12 -7.83 -1.88
CA LEU A 30 0.13 -6.50 -2.43
C LEU A 30 1.24 -6.62 -3.47
N ASN A 31 0.91 -6.43 -4.75
CA ASN A 31 1.88 -6.34 -5.85
C ASN A 31 1.99 -4.88 -6.28
N ASN A 32 3.10 -4.25 -5.98
CA ASN A 32 3.47 -2.89 -6.35
C ASN A 32 4.66 -2.90 -7.32
N ALA A 33 4.70 -3.82 -8.29
CA ALA A 33 5.86 -3.97 -9.16
C ALA A 33 5.98 -2.83 -10.19
N SER A 34 7.12 -2.14 -10.21
CA SER A 34 7.32 -0.92 -11.01
C SER A 34 6.29 0.19 -10.76
N GLY A 35 5.53 0.11 -9.66
CA GLY A 35 4.52 1.08 -9.27
C GLY A 35 4.96 1.94 -8.10
N GLU A 36 4.08 2.84 -7.69
CA GLU A 36 4.35 3.79 -6.63
C GLU A 36 3.16 3.92 -5.68
N ILE A 37 3.42 3.77 -4.39
CA ILE A 37 2.47 3.98 -3.30
C ILE A 37 3.03 5.10 -2.44
N VAL A 38 2.33 6.24 -2.36
CA VAL A 38 2.73 7.40 -1.56
C VAL A 38 1.62 7.79 -0.60
N GLN A 39 1.92 7.72 0.69
CA GLN A 39 1.10 8.32 1.72
C GLN A 39 1.66 9.70 2.07
N THR A 40 0.82 10.73 1.94
CA THR A 40 1.26 12.13 2.02
C THR A 40 0.83 12.86 3.30
N GLY A 41 -0.17 12.36 4.04
CA GLY A 41 -0.60 12.96 5.31
C GLY A 41 0.30 12.55 6.48
N SER A 42 0.04 13.06 7.68
CA SER A 42 0.87 12.70 8.87
C SER A 42 0.28 11.60 9.74
N GLY A 43 -0.95 11.17 9.45
CA GLY A 43 -1.63 10.14 10.23
C GLY A 43 -1.07 8.74 9.95
N ASP A 44 -1.46 7.79 10.78
CA ASP A 44 -0.97 6.40 10.70
C ASP A 44 -1.23 5.77 9.32
N THR A 45 -0.25 4.98 8.87
CA THR A 45 -0.36 4.13 7.69
C THR A 45 -0.37 2.70 8.16
N VAL A 46 -1.39 1.94 7.74
CA VAL A 46 -1.52 0.53 8.08
C VAL A 46 -1.54 -0.27 6.78
N ILE A 47 -0.51 -1.10 6.57
CA ILE A 47 -0.43 -2.02 5.44
C ILE A 47 -0.37 -3.43 6.00
N THR A 48 -1.51 -4.08 6.05
CA THR A 48 -1.65 -5.48 6.43
C THR A 48 -1.71 -6.33 5.17
N THR A 49 -0.67 -7.12 4.93
CA THR A 49 -0.68 -8.08 3.83
C THR A 49 0.05 -9.37 4.16
N GLY A 50 -0.41 -10.48 3.56
CA GLY A 50 0.25 -11.78 3.67
C GLY A 50 1.48 -11.89 2.78
N LYS A 51 1.52 -11.14 1.67
CA LYS A 51 2.65 -11.09 0.75
C LYS A 51 2.77 -9.72 0.10
N LEU A 52 3.94 -9.09 0.24
CA LEU A 52 4.28 -7.85 -0.44
C LEU A 52 5.32 -8.13 -1.52
N ASP A 53 4.96 -7.88 -2.78
CA ASP A 53 5.88 -7.78 -3.91
C ASP A 53 6.01 -6.29 -4.29
N ASN A 54 7.17 -5.71 -4.05
CA ASN A 54 7.48 -4.32 -4.41
C ASN A 54 8.66 -4.25 -5.39
N THR A 55 8.75 -5.23 -6.30
CA THR A 55 9.87 -5.34 -7.23
C THR A 55 9.94 -4.12 -8.15
N ALA A 56 11.06 -3.40 -8.13
CA ALA A 56 11.25 -2.15 -8.88
C ALA A 56 10.18 -1.06 -8.57
N GLY A 57 9.39 -1.24 -7.51
CA GLY A 57 8.38 -0.29 -7.07
C GLY A 57 8.84 0.56 -5.89
N ARG A 58 8.01 1.54 -5.53
CA ARG A 58 8.26 2.43 -4.39
C ARG A 58 7.06 2.46 -3.45
N VAL A 59 7.31 2.31 -2.16
CA VAL A 59 6.35 2.61 -1.09
C VAL A 59 6.94 3.70 -0.21
N ALA A 60 6.31 4.86 -0.18
CA ALA A 60 6.69 5.99 0.64
C ALA A 60 5.51 6.32 1.57
N ALA A 61 5.76 6.40 2.87
CA ALA A 61 4.76 6.84 3.84
C ALA A 61 5.33 7.96 4.70
N ASN A 62 4.54 9.02 4.86
CA ASN A 62 4.81 10.17 5.71
C ASN A 62 4.09 10.01 7.07
N SER A 63 4.01 8.79 7.58
CA SER A 63 3.34 8.54 8.85
C SER A 63 4.26 8.82 10.03
N ALA A 64 3.68 9.43 11.07
CA ALA A 64 4.35 9.56 12.36
C ALA A 64 4.66 8.20 13.00
N ASN A 65 3.84 7.17 12.70
CA ASN A 65 4.05 5.79 13.10
C ASN A 65 3.78 4.84 11.92
N LEU A 66 4.70 3.91 11.68
CA LEU A 66 4.48 2.73 10.84
C LEU A 66 4.41 1.53 11.78
N ALA A 67 3.26 0.84 11.81
CA ALA A 67 3.01 -0.32 12.66
C ALA A 67 2.73 -1.57 11.83
#